data_AF-V9III2-F1
#
_entry.id   AF-V9III2-F1
#
_cell.length_a   1.000
_cell.length_b   1.000
_cell.length_c   1.000
_cell.angle_alpha   90.00
_cell.angle_beta   90.00
_cell.angle_gamma   90.00
#
_symmetry.space_group_name_H-M   'P 1'
#
loop_
_entity.id
_entity.type
_entity.pdbx_description
1 polymer ?
#
loop_
_entity_poly.entity_id
_entity_poly.type
_entity_poly.pdbx_seq_one_letter_code
_entity_poly.pdbx_strand_id
1 'polypeptide(L)'
;MACDNRTKVYLGYEDEYVTDKHRPYINFMTNKIGGFPNCYEKNLLSLPQCRLCRLYQLLALQLYVPLDNSKYHRTLYIFTCINPNCWNQNESWTCLRVQVSEDECKPNALDSSSIVVPSTTSWLSDADDWGDNLNDNSEQNGNNVLPNNMTDFHFSLQKMQMKI
;
A
#
# COMPACT_ATOMS: atom_id res chain seq x y z
N MET A 1 40.55 -20.24 11.39
CA MET A 1 39.53 -20.00 10.36
C MET A 1 38.66 -18.85 10.85
N ALA A 2 38.85 -17.63 10.33
CA ALA A 2 38.04 -16.48 10.72
C ALA A 2 36.74 -16.51 9.91
N CYS A 3 35.59 -16.57 10.60
CA CYS A 3 34.29 -16.41 9.98
C CYS A 3 34.10 -14.94 9.58
N ASP A 4 34.02 -14.68 8.28
CA ASP A 4 33.73 -13.36 7.72
C ASP A 4 32.25 -13.03 7.99
N ASN A 5 31.99 -12.37 9.12
CA ASN A 5 30.65 -12.01 9.58
C ASN A 5 30.15 -10.74 8.86
N ARG A 6 30.14 -10.75 7.52
CA ARG A 6 29.57 -9.63 6.74
C ARG A 6 28.06 -9.66 6.88
N THR A 7 27.53 -8.67 7.57
CA THR A 7 26.09 -8.41 7.63
C THR A 7 25.60 -8.18 6.20
N LYS A 8 24.82 -9.14 5.68
CA LYS A 8 24.19 -8.99 4.38
C LYS A 8 23.12 -7.90 4.50
N VAL A 9 23.32 -6.81 3.78
CA VAL A 9 22.34 -5.74 3.66
C VAL A 9 21.59 -5.95 2.35
N TYR A 10 20.28 -6.15 2.43
CA TYR A 10 19.42 -6.20 1.27
C TYR A 10 18.96 -4.78 0.96
N LEU A 11 19.24 -4.33 -0.26
CA LEU A 11 18.74 -3.07 -0.79
C LEU A 11 17.47 -3.39 -1.60
N GLY A 12 16.36 -2.74 -1.26
CA GLY A 12 15.16 -2.78 -2.09
C GLY A 12 15.33 -1.89 -3.32
N TYR A 13 14.62 -2.22 -4.39
CA TYR A 13 14.47 -1.34 -5.55
C TYR A 13 13.14 -0.58 -5.42
N GLU A 14 13.08 0.65 -5.92
CA GLU A 14 11.81 1.37 -6.03
C GLU A 14 10.93 0.67 -7.07
N ASP A 15 9.69 0.37 -6.69
CA ASP A 15 8.68 -0.24 -7.56
C ASP A 15 7.86 0.84 -8.29
N GLU A 16 6.93 0.45 -9.17
CA GLU A 16 6.11 1.41 -9.91
C GLU A 16 5.15 2.23 -9.01
N TYR A 17 4.78 3.42 -9.49
CA TYR A 17 3.78 4.25 -8.82
C TYR A 17 2.40 3.57 -8.81
N VAL A 18 1.79 3.50 -7.63
CA VAL A 18 0.42 3.01 -7.46
C VAL A 18 -0.59 4.02 -8.02
N THR A 19 -0.95 3.84 -9.29
CA THR A 19 -2.04 4.55 -9.99
C THR A 19 -3.40 3.84 -9.88
N ASP A 20 -4.47 4.47 -10.37
CA ASP A 20 -5.85 3.94 -10.29
C ASP A 20 -6.03 2.56 -10.93
N LYS A 21 -5.22 2.21 -11.94
CA LYS A 21 -5.24 0.86 -12.56
C LYS A 21 -4.93 -0.26 -11.55
N HIS A 22 -4.17 0.04 -10.50
CA HIS A 22 -3.77 -0.92 -9.47
C HIS A 22 -4.81 -1.07 -8.36
N ARG A 23 -5.74 -0.13 -8.23
CA ARG A 23 -6.71 -0.09 -7.12
C ARG A 23 -7.44 -1.41 -6.88
N PRO A 24 -7.82 -2.21 -7.90
CA PRO A 24 -8.46 -3.51 -7.68
C PRO A 24 -7.53 -4.61 -7.12
N TYR A 25 -6.22 -4.45 -7.28
CA TYR A 25 -5.21 -5.46 -6.95
C TYR A 25 -4.46 -5.17 -5.65
N ILE A 26 -4.57 -3.93 -5.13
CA ILE A 26 -3.97 -3.54 -3.85
C ILE A 26 -4.91 -3.85 -2.69
N ASN A 27 -4.34 -4.41 -1.63
CA ASN A 27 -5.07 -4.73 -0.41
C ASN A 27 -4.16 -4.51 0.81
N PHE A 28 -4.58 -4.99 1.98
CA PHE A 28 -3.80 -4.83 3.22
C PHE A 28 -2.46 -5.58 3.20
N MET A 29 -2.26 -6.54 2.29
CA MET A 29 -1.01 -7.28 2.11
C MET A 29 -0.02 -6.58 1.16
N THR A 30 -0.38 -5.45 0.57
CA THR A 30 0.50 -4.69 -0.33
C THR A 30 1.44 -3.79 0.47
N ASN A 31 2.74 -3.87 0.21
CA ASN A 31 3.72 -2.91 0.70
C ASN A 31 3.65 -1.63 -0.15
N LYS A 32 3.51 -0.46 0.49
CA LYS A 32 3.51 0.82 -0.24
C LYS A 32 3.87 2.02 0.63
N ILE A 33 4.31 3.08 -0.04
CA ILE A 33 4.62 4.39 0.55
C ILE A 33 3.44 5.33 0.25
N GLY A 34 2.99 6.09 1.24
CA GLY A 34 1.96 7.11 1.06
C GLY A 34 0.57 6.59 0.69
N GLY A 35 -0.26 7.51 0.19
CA GLY A 35 -1.65 7.25 -0.21
C GLY A 35 -2.59 6.94 0.96
N PHE A 36 -3.68 6.20 0.68
CA PHE A 36 -4.66 5.78 1.67
C PHE A 36 -4.38 4.36 2.19
N PRO A 37 -4.63 4.05 3.47
CA PRO A 37 -4.43 2.70 3.99
C PRO A 37 -5.44 1.74 3.38
N ASN A 38 -4.97 0.63 2.82
CA ASN A 38 -5.83 -0.48 2.39
C ASN A 38 -6.10 -1.36 3.60
N CYS A 39 -7.30 -1.25 4.18
CA CYS A 39 -7.70 -2.05 5.33
C CYS A 39 -8.51 -3.26 4.89
N TYR A 40 -8.42 -4.36 5.64
CA TYR A 40 -9.37 -5.47 5.51
C TYR A 40 -10.78 -4.98 5.90
N GLU A 41 -11.80 -5.34 5.09
CA GLU A 41 -13.12 -4.69 4.90
C GLU A 41 -14.01 -4.43 6.14
N LYS A 42 -13.52 -4.67 7.35
CA LYS A 42 -14.25 -4.46 8.61
C LYS A 42 -13.55 -3.52 9.60
N ASN A 43 -12.30 -3.13 9.33
CA ASN A 43 -11.56 -2.22 10.18
C ASN A 43 -11.49 -0.84 9.54
N LEU A 44 -12.47 0.02 9.86
CA LEU A 44 -12.33 1.46 9.67
C LEU A 44 -11.20 1.93 10.58
N LEU A 45 -9.97 1.99 10.07
CA LEU A 45 -8.88 2.65 10.78
C LEU A 45 -9.23 4.13 10.90
N SER A 46 -9.47 4.59 12.12
CA SER A 46 -9.55 6.02 12.39
C SER A 46 -8.18 6.64 12.11
N LEU A 47 -8.17 7.72 11.33
CA LEU A 47 -6.94 8.47 11.05
C LEU A 47 -6.41 9.03 12.39
N PRO A 48 -5.16 8.69 12.77
CA PRO A 48 -4.63 9.14 14.03
C PRO A 48 -4.33 10.64 14.00
N GLN A 49 -4.46 11.29 15.14
CA GLN A 49 -4.13 12.71 15.32
C GLN A 49 -2.74 12.87 15.92
N CYS A 50 -2.00 13.87 15.45
CA CYS A 50 -0.71 14.24 16.00
C CYS A 50 -0.84 14.65 17.47
N ARG A 51 0.02 14.13 18.34
CA ARG A 51 -0.05 14.44 19.77
C ARG A 51 0.38 15.87 20.11
N LEU A 52 1.12 16.51 19.21
CA LEU A 52 1.64 17.87 19.37
C LEU A 52 0.65 18.93 18.90
N CYS A 53 0.19 18.84 17.64
CA CYS A 53 -0.64 19.87 17.00
C CYS A 53 -2.11 19.46 16.81
N ARG A 54 -2.49 18.22 17.14
CA ARG A 54 -3.85 17.66 17.00
C ARG A 54 -4.40 17.57 15.57
N LEU A 55 -3.62 17.95 14.56
CA LEU A 55 -3.94 17.72 13.16
C LEU A 55 -3.86 16.22 12.83
N TYR A 56 -4.66 15.78 11.85
CA TYR A 56 -4.61 14.40 11.36
C TYR A 56 -3.24 14.08 10.74
N GLN A 57 -2.75 12.88 11.02
CA GLN A 57 -1.54 12.34 10.42
C GLN A 57 -1.87 11.66 9.09
N LEU A 58 -0.90 11.67 8.18
CA LEU A 58 -0.99 11.00 6.88
C LEU A 58 -0.25 9.67 6.93
N LEU A 59 -0.69 8.72 6.12
CA LEU A 59 0.01 7.44 5.96
C LEU A 59 1.36 7.70 5.31
N ALA A 60 2.44 7.36 5.99
CA ALA A 60 3.79 7.33 5.44
C ALA A 60 4.07 5.98 4.79
N LEU A 61 3.76 4.87 5.49
CA LEU A 61 4.08 3.51 5.04
C LEU A 61 2.97 2.53 5.41
N GLN A 62 2.68 1.61 4.51
CA GLN A 62 1.94 0.37 4.77
C GLN A 62 2.88 -0.81 4.49
N LEU A 63 3.07 -1.66 5.48
CA LEU A 63 3.98 -2.80 5.41
C LEU A 63 3.25 -4.09 5.79
N TYR A 64 3.17 -5.01 4.85
CA TYR A 64 2.81 -6.39 5.11
C TYR A 64 4.02 -7.13 5.67
N VAL A 65 3.92 -7.51 6.95
CA VAL A 65 5.02 -8.13 7.69
C VAL A 65 4.50 -9.43 8.31
N PRO A 66 4.29 -10.49 7.52
CA PRO A 66 3.77 -11.76 8.03
C PRO A 66 4.62 -12.29 9.19
N LEU A 67 3.98 -13.10 10.03
CA LEU A 67 4.66 -13.81 11.10
C LEU A 67 5.01 -15.20 10.59
N ASP A 68 6.27 -15.59 10.73
CA ASP A 68 6.70 -16.95 10.35
C ASP A 68 5.90 -18.00 11.10
N ASN A 69 5.46 -19.04 10.38
CA ASN A 69 4.66 -20.15 10.92
C ASN A 69 3.38 -19.70 11.64
N SER A 70 2.76 -18.60 11.19
CA SER A 70 1.52 -18.09 11.76
C SER A 70 0.41 -18.01 10.72
N LYS A 71 -0.80 -18.42 11.10
CA LYS A 71 -2.03 -18.25 10.29
C LYS A 71 -2.56 -16.82 10.23
N TYR A 72 -1.77 -15.86 10.70
CA TYR A 72 -2.18 -14.48 10.85
C TYR A 72 -1.39 -13.59 9.90
N HIS A 73 -2.13 -12.84 9.11
CA HIS A 73 -1.58 -11.73 8.35
C HIS A 73 -1.39 -10.53 9.27
N ARG A 74 -0.17 -10.00 9.32
CA ARG A 74 0.16 -8.80 10.10
C ARG A 74 0.54 -7.66 9.16
N THR A 75 -0.11 -6.53 9.35
CA THR A 75 0.14 -5.30 8.58
C THR A 75 0.42 -4.16 9.54
N LEU A 76 1.47 -3.39 9.25
CA LEU A 76 1.83 -2.17 9.95
C LEU A 76 1.45 -0.96 9.10
N TYR A 77 0.75 -0.01 9.71
CA TYR A 77 0.45 1.28 9.11
C TYR A 77 1.17 2.35 9.92
N ILE A 78 2.08 3.06 9.28
CA ILE A 78 2.88 4.11 9.90
C ILE A 78 2.35 5.46 9.43
N PHE A 79 1.89 6.27 10.36
CA PHE A 79 1.36 7.59 10.12
C PHE A 79 2.31 8.65 10.67
N THR A 80 2.38 9.80 10.01
CA THR A 80 3.21 10.93 10.43
C THR A 80 2.49 12.26 10.25
N CYS A 81 2.85 13.23 11.08
CA CYS A 81 2.40 14.60 10.94
C CYS A 81 3.31 15.34 9.95
N ILE A 82 2.72 16.00 8.95
CA ILE A 82 3.44 16.81 7.97
C ILE A 82 3.64 18.28 8.41
N ASN A 83 3.22 18.64 9.64
CA ASN A 83 3.46 19.98 10.14
C ASN A 83 4.97 20.20 10.36
N PRO A 84 5.59 21.24 9.80
CA PRO A 84 7.03 21.50 9.92
C PRO A 84 7.53 21.65 11.36
N ASN A 85 6.66 22.03 12.29
CA ASN A 85 7.00 22.13 13.71
C ASN A 85 6.91 20.77 14.44
N CYS A 86 6.38 19.73 13.80
CA CYS A 86 6.11 18.44 14.42
C CYS A 86 6.87 17.28 13.79
N TRP A 87 7.01 17.23 12.46
CA TRP A 87 7.46 16.05 11.68
C TRP A 87 8.74 15.34 12.17
N ASN A 88 9.67 16.07 12.79
CA ASN A 88 10.92 15.54 13.34
C ASN A 88 10.82 15.09 14.81
N GLN A 89 9.63 15.10 15.41
CA GLN A 89 9.39 14.73 16.80
C GLN A 89 8.75 13.34 16.88
N ASN A 90 9.16 12.50 17.82
CA ASN A 90 8.65 11.14 17.94
C ASN A 90 7.12 11.10 18.19
N GLU A 91 6.58 12.09 18.90
CA GLU A 91 5.16 12.25 19.19
C GLU A 91 4.31 12.59 17.95
N SER A 92 4.96 12.95 16.85
CA SER A 92 4.33 13.21 15.56
C SER A 92 4.17 11.97 14.70
N TRP A 93 4.55 10.78 15.20
CA TRP A 93 4.43 9.50 14.51
C TRP A 93 3.48 8.56 15.26
N THR A 94 2.70 7.79 14.52
CA THR A 94 1.81 6.76 15.06
C THR A 94 1.96 5.48 14.25
N CYS A 95 2.22 4.36 14.92
CA CYS A 95 2.25 3.04 14.29
C CYS A 95 1.03 2.24 14.74
N LEU A 96 0.20 1.83 13.77
CA LEU A 96 -0.92 0.93 14.00
C LEU A 96 -0.55 -0.47 13.50
N ARG A 97 -0.77 -1.47 14.35
CA ARG A 97 -0.60 -2.88 14.01
C ARG A 97 -1.97 -3.53 13.87
N VAL A 98 -2.26 -4.01 12.67
CA VAL A 98 -3.47 -4.81 12.41
C VAL A 98 -3.06 -6.26 12.17
N GLN A 99 -3.82 -7.18 12.74
CA GLN A 99 -3.62 -8.60 12.59
C GLN A 99 -4.97 -9.24 12.22
N VAL A 100 -4.99 -10.03 11.14
CA VAL A 100 -6.18 -10.68 10.60
C VAL A 100 -5.89 -12.17 10.41
N SER A 101 -6.83 -13.04 10.75
CA SER A 101 -6.66 -14.49 10.54
C SER A 101 -6.85 -14.85 9.06
N GLU A 102 -6.10 -15.81 8.52
CA GLU A 102 -6.29 -16.34 7.16
C GLU A 102 -7.74 -16.74 6.88
N ASP A 103 -8.44 -17.31 7.88
CA ASP A 103 -9.84 -17.70 7.76
C ASP A 103 -10.79 -16.52 7.59
N GLU A 104 -10.44 -15.34 8.11
CA GLU A 104 -11.22 -14.12 7.91
C GLU A 104 -10.94 -13.55 6.52
N CYS A 105 -9.72 -13.69 5.99
CA CYS A 105 -9.35 -13.18 4.67
C CYS A 105 -10.01 -13.92 3.49
N LYS A 106 -10.65 -15.07 3.73
CA LYS A 106 -11.38 -15.77 2.69
C LYS A 106 -12.64 -14.98 2.35
N PRO A 107 -12.85 -14.56 1.08
CA PRO A 107 -14.17 -14.10 0.68
C PRO A 107 -15.14 -15.24 0.95
N ASN A 108 -16.24 -14.96 1.65
CA ASN A 108 -17.34 -15.92 1.76
C ASN A 108 -17.72 -16.31 0.33
N ALA A 109 -17.38 -17.53 -0.08
CA ALA A 109 -17.76 -18.07 -1.36
C ALA A 109 -19.28 -18.29 -1.32
N LEU A 110 -20.03 -17.25 -1.66
CA LEU A 110 -21.36 -17.41 -2.21
C LEU A 110 -21.16 -17.73 -3.70
N ASP A 111 -21.36 -19.01 -4.02
CA ASP A 111 -21.66 -19.57 -5.34
C ASP A 111 -20.92 -18.97 -6.55
N SER A 112 -19.64 -19.32 -6.68
CA SER A 112 -18.97 -19.27 -7.99
C SER A 112 -19.13 -20.63 -8.67
N SER A 113 -20.12 -20.72 -9.56
CA SER A 113 -20.18 -21.78 -10.57
C SER A 113 -18.85 -21.85 -11.33
N SER A 114 -18.31 -23.06 -11.48
CA SER A 114 -17.01 -23.30 -12.10
C SER A 114 -16.97 -22.75 -13.52
N ILE A 115 -16.16 -21.73 -13.77
CA ILE A 115 -15.71 -21.42 -15.12
C ILE A 115 -14.46 -22.26 -15.38
N VAL A 116 -14.60 -23.24 -16.26
CA VAL A 116 -13.49 -24.02 -16.80
C VAL A 116 -12.67 -23.10 -17.71
N VAL A 117 -11.40 -22.89 -17.38
CA VAL A 117 -10.45 -22.16 -18.23
C VAL A 117 -9.63 -23.19 -19.02
N PRO A 118 -9.65 -23.17 -20.38
CA PRO A 118 -8.80 -24.05 -21.17
C PRO A 118 -7.33 -23.59 -21.14
N SER A 119 -6.41 -24.55 -21.24
CA SER A 119 -4.96 -24.33 -21.14
C SER A 119 -4.41 -23.42 -22.24
N THR A 120 -3.77 -22.32 -21.83
CA THR A 120 -3.09 -21.36 -22.70
C THR A 120 -1.61 -21.71 -22.85
N THR A 121 -1.26 -22.65 -23.72
CA THR A 121 0.14 -22.94 -24.09
C THR A 121 0.51 -22.52 -25.51
N SER A 122 -0.34 -21.75 -26.22
CA SER A 122 -0.11 -21.37 -27.63
C SER A 122 0.30 -19.91 -27.88
N TRP A 123 0.69 -19.13 -26.87
CA TRP A 123 0.88 -17.67 -26.96
C TRP A 123 2.33 -17.18 -26.80
N LEU A 124 3.34 -18.05 -26.94
CA LEU A 124 4.76 -17.69 -26.73
C LEU A 124 5.63 -17.97 -27.97
N SER A 125 5.21 -17.53 -29.15
CA SER A 125 6.04 -17.69 -30.36
C SER A 125 6.87 -16.45 -30.71
N ASP A 126 6.49 -15.25 -30.23
CA ASP A 126 7.05 -13.98 -30.74
C ASP A 126 7.48 -13.02 -29.60
N ALA A 127 7.99 -13.54 -28.48
CA ALA A 127 8.33 -12.76 -27.28
C ALA A 127 9.75 -12.14 -27.27
N ASP A 128 10.42 -12.01 -28.43
CA ASP A 128 11.84 -11.62 -28.52
C ASP A 128 12.13 -10.34 -29.32
N ASP A 129 11.14 -9.49 -29.61
CA ASP A 129 11.39 -8.20 -30.29
C ASP A 129 11.49 -7.03 -29.30
N TRP A 130 12.65 -6.92 -28.63
CA TRP A 130 13.01 -5.79 -27.77
C TRP A 130 13.67 -4.70 -28.62
N GLY A 131 12.86 -4.00 -29.42
CA GLY A 131 13.31 -2.93 -30.31
C GLY A 131 14.00 -1.79 -29.57
N ASP A 132 15.31 -1.66 -29.79
CA ASP A 132 16.12 -0.50 -29.41
C ASP A 132 15.74 0.73 -30.25
N ASN A 133 15.37 1.85 -29.61
CA ASN A 133 15.66 3.18 -30.16
C ASN A 133 15.71 4.28 -29.09
N LEU A 134 16.70 5.15 -29.26
CA LEU A 134 17.24 6.18 -28.37
C LEU A 134 16.29 7.34 -27.98
N ASN A 135 16.48 7.81 -26.73
CA ASN A 135 16.67 9.20 -26.26
C ASN A 135 15.57 10.27 -26.50
N ASP A 136 15.01 10.87 -25.43
CA ASP A 136 15.37 12.22 -24.95
C ASP A 136 14.65 12.64 -23.64
N ASN A 137 15.27 13.56 -22.91
CA ASN A 137 14.93 14.09 -21.57
C ASN A 137 13.70 15.03 -21.50
N SER A 138 13.05 15.10 -20.34
CA SER A 138 13.01 16.32 -19.48
C SER A 138 12.00 16.22 -18.32
N GLU A 139 12.45 16.63 -17.13
CA GLU A 139 11.73 16.64 -15.86
C GLU A 139 10.72 17.80 -15.72
N GLN A 140 9.75 17.66 -14.82
CA GLN A 140 9.30 18.77 -13.96
C GLN A 140 8.68 18.25 -12.65
N ASN A 141 9.26 18.68 -11.52
CA ASN A 141 8.77 18.45 -10.15
C ASN A 141 7.57 19.37 -9.85
N GLY A 142 6.38 18.79 -9.71
CA GLY A 142 5.12 19.50 -9.47
C GLY A 142 4.60 19.39 -8.05
N ASN A 143 5.31 19.94 -7.05
CA ASN A 143 4.77 20.08 -5.70
C ASN A 143 3.77 21.25 -5.62
N ASN A 144 2.47 20.94 -5.59
CA ASN A 144 1.41 21.89 -5.22
C ASN A 144 0.78 21.47 -3.88
N VAL A 145 0.95 22.29 -2.85
CA VAL A 145 0.37 22.08 -1.52
C VAL A 145 -1.06 22.63 -1.52
N LEU A 146 -2.06 21.74 -1.49
CA LEU A 146 -3.46 22.11 -1.27
C LEU A 146 -3.80 22.03 0.24
N PRO A 147 -4.64 22.94 0.76
CA PRO A 147 -5.09 22.91 2.15
C PRO A 147 -6.00 21.70 2.38
N ASN A 148 -5.61 20.86 3.35
CA ASN A 148 -6.18 19.56 3.63
C ASN A 148 -7.46 19.69 4.46
N ASN A 149 -8.63 19.70 3.82
CA ASN A 149 -9.93 19.77 4.49
C ASN A 149 -10.57 18.37 4.66
N MET A 150 -11.21 18.14 5.81
CA MET A 150 -11.88 16.88 6.18
C MET A 150 -12.93 16.41 5.15
N THR A 151 -13.53 17.33 4.39
CA THR A 151 -14.55 17.03 3.38
C THR A 151 -14.02 16.32 2.14
N ASP A 152 -12.75 16.48 1.78
CA ASP A 152 -12.15 15.78 0.62
C ASP A 152 -11.94 14.28 0.93
N PHE A 153 -11.72 13.94 2.20
CA PHE A 153 -11.65 12.56 2.67
C PHE A 153 -13.02 11.87 2.69
N HIS A 154 -14.10 12.62 2.94
CA HIS A 154 -15.46 12.08 2.98
C HIS A 154 -16.02 11.78 1.58
N PHE A 155 -15.70 12.60 0.58
CA PHE A 155 -16.21 12.43 -0.79
C PHE A 155 -15.75 11.14 -1.48
N SER A 156 -14.56 10.63 -1.15
CA SER A 156 -14.05 9.37 -1.71
C SER A 156 -14.72 8.14 -1.10
N LEU A 157 -15.13 8.19 0.17
CA LEU A 157 -15.85 7.10 0.86
C LEU A 157 -17.29 6.93 0.34
N GLN A 158 -18.00 8.03 0.06
CA GLN A 158 -19.37 7.94 -0.45
C GLN A 158 -19.45 7.36 -1.87
N LYS A 159 -18.41 7.53 -2.70
CA LYS A 159 -18.39 6.98 -4.06
C LYS A 159 -18.37 5.44 -4.11
N MET A 160 -17.99 4.77 -3.01
CA MET A 160 -18.06 3.30 -2.88
C MET A 160 -19.42 2.78 -2.39
N GLN A 161 -20.35 3.65 -1.96
CA GLN A 161 -21.66 3.22 -1.42
C GLN A 161 -22.83 3.38 -2.40
N MET A 162 -22.62 3.82 -3.64
CA MET A 162 -23.71 3.98 -4.61
C MET A 162 -23.47 3.16 -5.88
N LYS A 163 -23.83 1.88 -5.80
CA LYS A 163 -24.49 1.14 -6.88
C LYS A 163 -25.52 0.21 -6.22
N ILE A 164 -26.75 0.73 -6.09
CA ILE A 164 -27.96 -0.10 -6.07
C ILE A 164 -28.23 -0.49 -7.53
#